data_AF-A0A550D0J3-F1
#
_entry.id   AF-A0A550D0J3-F1
#
_cell.length_a   1.000
_cell.length_b   1.000
_cell.length_c   1.000
_cell.angle_alpha   90.00
_cell.angle_beta   90.00
_cell.angle_gamma   90.00
#
_symmetry.space_group_name_H-M   'P 1'
#
loop_
_entity.id
_entity.type
_entity.pdbx_description
1 polymer ?
#
loop_
_entity_poly.entity_id
_entity_poly.type
_entity_poly.pdbx_seq_one_letter_code
_entity_poly.pdbx_strand_id
1 'polypeptide(L)'
;MTIEEVHPSEPDWIGRADVELVTIVSELPHLAALALRAWGTVNYKNFRALRDVLRSLCPVALELRCLRSIPPQLFAGARALRLDRVHIDRQAAQCICAPVALELCSILQNDFAALQLDVRKLTRLRLDGVPIEAGELMARSATTLQMLEVGTSIPAPQAPLPALRVLALRDLESVRQWLRAAPGTRHLIVHIALQVRLAVSKESGDLVAWSASTVPRGVMLDADTIAEGKALEVVTVVTYSGQVDKRQWQDVAVSRRYGENNVEIRCMRIPQSRVAPMISRPSLVDPDILDENWV
;
A
#
# COMPACT_ATOMS: atom_id res chain seq x y z
N MET A 1 -1.26 29.35 -1.22
CA MET A 1 -0.57 29.51 0.08
C MET A 1 0.69 28.67 0.00
N THR A 2 1.84 29.33 -0.14
CA THR A 2 3.16 28.69 -0.27
C THR A 2 3.76 28.58 1.11
N ILE A 3 4.06 27.36 1.55
CA ILE A 3 4.76 27.09 2.81
C ILE A 3 6.24 27.33 2.52
N GLU A 4 6.83 28.35 3.15
CA GLU A 4 8.28 28.59 3.11
C GLU A 4 9.02 27.42 3.78
N GLU A 5 10.09 26.93 3.15
CA GLU A 5 10.95 25.88 3.69
C GLU A 5 11.69 26.40 4.93
N VAL A 6 11.20 26.03 6.12
CA VAL A 6 11.91 26.28 7.38
C VAL A 6 13.07 25.28 7.50
N HIS A 7 14.30 25.78 7.37
CA HIS A 7 15.51 25.01 7.65
C HIS A 7 15.57 24.62 9.15
N PRO A 8 15.96 23.38 9.50
CA PRO A 8 15.83 22.81 10.85
C PRO A 8 16.87 23.31 11.88
N SER A 9 17.40 24.52 11.74
CA SER A 9 18.42 25.08 12.67
C SER A 9 17.84 25.78 13.90
N GLU A 10 16.52 25.99 13.99
CA GLU A 10 15.91 26.55 15.19
C GLU A 10 15.47 25.45 16.17
N PRO A 11 15.94 25.45 17.44
CA PRO A 11 15.73 24.34 18.38
C PRO A 11 14.28 24.18 18.91
N ASP A 12 13.34 25.06 18.55
CA ASP A 12 11.97 25.08 19.13
C ASP A 12 10.82 25.08 18.10
N TRP A 13 11.11 24.75 16.82
CA TRP A 13 10.04 24.70 15.81
C TRP A 13 8.94 23.69 16.15
N ILE A 14 9.29 22.60 16.87
CA ILE A 14 8.32 21.56 17.30
C ILE A 14 7.37 22.11 18.35
N GLY A 15 7.87 22.91 19.31
CA GLY A 15 7.04 23.48 20.37
C GLY A 15 6.03 24.50 19.82
N ARG A 16 6.47 25.36 18.89
CA ARG A 16 5.58 26.31 18.20
C ARG A 16 4.55 25.59 17.32
N ALA A 17 5.00 24.61 16.53
CA ALA A 17 4.10 23.80 15.70
C ALA A 17 3.07 23.02 16.52
N ASP A 18 3.41 22.54 17.73
CA ASP A 18 2.48 21.81 18.61
C ASP A 18 1.25 22.67 18.97
N VAL A 19 1.45 23.95 19.29
CA VAL A 19 0.36 24.88 19.66
C VAL A 19 -0.49 25.27 18.43
N GLU A 20 0.16 25.56 17.30
CA GLU A 20 -0.55 25.90 16.07
C GLU A 20 -1.37 24.72 15.54
N LEU A 21 -0.80 23.51 15.54
CA LEU A 21 -1.50 22.29 15.12
C LEU A 21 -2.70 22.00 16.01
N VAL A 22 -2.59 22.20 17.33
CA VAL A 22 -3.73 22.08 18.24
C VAL A 22 -4.85 23.04 17.87
N THR A 23 -4.51 24.29 17.62
CA THR A 23 -5.49 25.32 17.24
C THR A 23 -6.20 24.92 15.95
N ILE A 24 -5.45 24.57 14.91
CA ILE A 24 -6.02 24.17 13.60
C ILE A 24 -6.91 22.93 13.75
N VAL A 25 -6.43 21.92 14.45
CA VAL A 25 -7.12 20.64 14.56
C VAL A 25 -8.38 20.75 15.44
N SER A 26 -8.36 21.58 16.48
CA SER A 26 -9.52 21.79 17.35
C SER A 26 -10.69 22.50 16.63
N GLU A 27 -10.39 23.31 15.62
CA GLU A 27 -11.37 23.97 14.76
C GLU A 27 -11.94 23.04 13.66
N LEU A 28 -11.52 21.78 13.60
CA LEU A 28 -11.93 20.81 12.59
C LEU A 28 -12.67 19.61 13.22
N PRO A 29 -13.90 19.79 13.74
CA PRO A 29 -14.64 18.74 14.46
C PRO A 29 -15.04 17.53 13.60
N HIS A 30 -14.94 17.64 12.27
CA HIS A 30 -15.28 16.59 11.31
C HIS A 30 -14.08 16.16 10.46
N LEU A 31 -12.88 16.18 11.03
CA LEU A 31 -11.66 15.81 10.32
C LEU A 31 -11.72 14.35 9.82
N ALA A 32 -12.02 14.17 8.53
CA ALA A 32 -12.12 12.86 7.92
C ALA A 32 -10.76 12.15 7.82
N ALA A 33 -9.71 12.89 7.51
CA ALA A 33 -8.36 12.35 7.37
C ALA A 33 -7.35 13.25 8.07
N LEU A 34 -6.41 12.63 8.77
CA LEU A 34 -5.27 13.30 9.37
C LEU A 34 -3.97 12.61 8.93
N ALA A 35 -3.02 13.40 8.44
CA ALA A 35 -1.69 12.92 8.10
C ALA A 35 -0.63 13.71 8.87
N LEU A 36 0.11 13.03 9.75
CA LEU A 36 1.25 13.59 10.48
C LEU A 36 2.54 13.03 9.87
N ARG A 37 3.27 13.91 9.17
CA ARG A 37 4.46 13.54 8.41
C ARG A 37 5.65 14.37 8.85
N ALA A 38 6.75 13.72 9.19
CA ALA A 38 8.03 14.37 9.46
C ALA A 38 9.07 14.02 8.39
N TRP A 39 9.96 14.96 8.09
CA TRP A 39 11.06 14.76 7.14
C TRP A 39 12.18 13.90 7.72
N GLY A 40 12.36 13.94 9.04
CA GLY A 40 13.26 13.08 9.81
C GLY A 40 12.52 12.41 10.98
N THR A 41 13.23 11.59 11.75
CA THR A 41 12.63 10.89 12.90
C THR A 41 12.34 11.86 14.04
N VAL A 42 11.06 12.17 14.28
CA VAL A 42 10.62 13.07 15.36
C VAL A 42 10.02 12.25 16.51
N ASN A 43 10.32 12.62 17.75
CA ASN A 43 9.71 11.97 18.92
C ASN A 43 8.28 12.48 19.12
N TYR A 44 7.29 11.59 19.06
CA TYR A 44 5.90 11.94 19.29
C TYR A 44 5.65 12.49 20.69
N LYS A 45 6.48 12.12 21.67
CA LYS A 45 6.42 12.67 23.04
C LYS A 45 6.68 14.18 23.09
N ASN A 46 7.25 14.77 22.05
CA ASN A 46 7.49 16.22 21.96
C ASN A 46 6.21 17.01 21.61
N PHE A 47 5.18 16.36 21.05
CA PHE A 47 3.89 16.98 20.74
C PHE A 47 2.94 16.90 21.95
N ARG A 48 3.22 17.67 23.00
CA ARG A 48 2.48 17.52 24.28
C ARG A 48 1.01 17.90 24.14
N ALA A 49 0.72 19.04 23.52
CA ALA A 49 -0.63 19.55 23.41
C ALA A 49 -1.43 18.81 22.32
N LEU A 50 -0.79 18.55 21.17
CA LEU A 50 -1.43 17.81 20.07
C LEU A 50 -1.76 16.38 20.49
N ARG A 51 -0.98 15.74 21.36
CA ARG A 51 -1.30 14.42 21.91
C ARG A 51 -2.66 14.33 22.55
N ASP A 52 -3.04 15.32 23.35
CA ASP A 52 -4.31 15.30 24.07
C ASP A 52 -5.49 15.52 23.12
N VAL A 53 -5.32 16.41 22.15
CA VAL A 53 -6.30 16.62 21.07
C VAL A 53 -6.45 15.36 20.21
N LEU A 54 -5.36 14.73 19.78
CA LEU A 54 -5.39 13.51 18.98
C LEU A 54 -6.03 12.32 19.68
N ARG A 55 -5.95 12.24 21.02
CA ARG A 55 -6.65 11.20 21.79
C ARG A 55 -8.16 11.38 21.77
N SER A 56 -8.62 12.63 21.69
CA SER A 56 -10.05 12.95 21.60
C SER A 56 -10.59 12.85 20.17
N LEU A 57 -9.70 12.88 19.18
CA LEU A 57 -10.06 12.77 17.77
C LEU A 57 -10.06 11.33 17.31
N CYS A 58 -11.13 10.95 16.63
CA CYS A 58 -11.23 9.68 15.93
C CYS A 58 -11.35 9.94 14.43
N PRO A 59 -10.25 10.34 13.74
CA PRO A 59 -10.29 10.55 12.31
C PRO A 59 -10.65 9.24 11.60
N VAL A 60 -11.39 9.33 10.50
CA VAL A 60 -11.73 8.16 9.68
C VAL A 60 -10.46 7.53 9.09
N ALA A 61 -9.51 8.36 8.66
CA ALA A 61 -8.21 7.94 8.15
C ALA A 61 -7.05 8.61 8.90
N LEU A 62 -6.06 7.82 9.31
CA LEU A 62 -4.87 8.29 9.99
C LEU A 62 -3.60 7.84 9.24
N GLU A 63 -2.72 8.79 8.92
CA GLU A 63 -1.38 8.52 8.41
C GLU A 63 -0.33 9.07 9.36
N LEU A 64 0.63 8.22 9.74
CA LEU A 64 1.78 8.59 10.56
C LEU A 64 3.07 8.22 9.84
N ARG A 65 3.99 9.18 9.75
CA ARG A 65 5.25 8.99 9.03
C ARG A 65 6.46 9.58 9.74
N CYS A 66 7.53 8.78 9.85
CA CYS A 66 8.80 9.16 10.47
C CYS A 66 8.68 9.63 11.93
N LEU A 67 7.78 9.00 12.69
CA LEU A 67 7.54 9.33 14.10
C LEU A 67 8.01 8.19 15.00
N ARG A 68 8.59 8.51 16.16
CA ARG A 68 8.97 7.50 17.18
C ARG A 68 8.20 7.65 18.47
N SER A 69 8.12 6.56 19.23
CA SER A 69 7.38 6.47 20.49
C SER A 69 5.89 6.75 20.32
N ILE A 70 5.30 6.21 19.24
CA ILE A 70 3.86 6.30 19.00
C ILE A 70 3.13 5.36 19.96
N PRO A 71 2.18 5.85 20.77
CA PRO A 71 1.34 4.98 21.57
C PRO A 71 0.34 4.25 20.65
N PRO A 72 0.21 2.91 20.76
CA PRO A 72 -0.73 2.13 19.97
C PRO A 72 -2.19 2.63 20.07
N GLN A 73 -2.59 3.21 21.21
CA GLN A 73 -3.94 3.75 21.44
C GLN A 73 -4.36 4.80 20.41
N LEU A 74 -3.40 5.47 19.77
CA LEU A 74 -3.68 6.46 18.73
C LEU A 74 -4.35 5.85 17.49
N PHE A 75 -4.26 4.53 17.32
CA PHE A 75 -4.83 3.82 16.18
C PHE A 75 -6.31 3.45 16.40
N ALA A 76 -6.79 3.51 17.64
CA ALA A 76 -8.12 3.07 17.99
C ALA A 76 -9.19 3.96 17.30
N GLY A 77 -10.16 3.32 16.67
CA GLY A 77 -11.28 3.99 16.02
C GLY A 77 -11.05 4.44 14.57
N ALA A 78 -9.80 4.44 14.08
CA ALA A 78 -9.54 4.72 12.68
C ALA A 78 -10.10 3.62 11.77
N ARG A 79 -10.74 4.00 10.66
CA ARG A 79 -11.20 3.05 9.62
C ARG A 79 -10.11 2.74 8.60
N ALA A 80 -9.17 3.67 8.40
CA ALA A 80 -7.97 3.50 7.59
C ALA A 80 -6.73 3.96 8.37
N LEU A 81 -5.67 3.14 8.38
CA LEU A 81 -4.40 3.46 9.03
C LEU A 81 -3.24 3.25 8.07
N ARG A 82 -2.37 4.24 7.95
CA ARG A 82 -1.09 4.13 7.26
C ARG A 82 0.05 4.45 8.22
N LEU A 83 0.94 3.49 8.39
CA LEU A 83 2.14 3.61 9.20
C LEU A 83 3.37 3.52 8.29
N ASP A 84 4.20 4.55 8.27
CA ASP A 84 5.41 4.60 7.44
C ASP A 84 6.64 5.00 8.25
N ARG A 85 7.61 4.07 8.42
CA ARG A 85 8.83 4.31 9.21
C ARG A 85 8.54 4.85 10.62
N VAL A 86 7.57 4.24 11.31
CA VAL A 86 7.21 4.62 12.68
C VAL A 86 7.84 3.67 13.70
N HIS A 87 8.12 4.18 14.89
CA HIS A 87 8.48 3.36 16.05
C HIS A 87 7.38 3.35 17.10
N ILE A 88 6.96 2.15 17.49
CA ILE A 88 5.81 1.92 18.38
C ILE A 88 6.29 1.81 19.83
N ASP A 89 5.61 2.49 20.74
CA ASP A 89 5.91 2.39 22.17
C ASP A 89 5.44 1.03 22.73
N ARG A 90 6.40 0.17 23.08
CA ARG A 90 6.15 -1.22 23.52
C ARG A 90 5.51 -1.34 24.89
N GLN A 91 5.53 -0.27 25.69
CA GLN A 91 5.03 -0.31 27.07
C GLN A 91 3.50 -0.32 27.15
N ALA A 92 2.82 -0.12 26.02
CA ALA A 92 1.38 0.03 25.92
C ALA A 92 0.71 -1.19 25.27
N ALA A 93 1.11 -2.40 25.68
CA ALA A 93 0.61 -3.69 25.17
C ALA A 93 -0.91 -3.84 25.39
N GLN A 94 -1.68 -3.38 24.43
CA GLN A 94 -3.12 -3.59 24.34
C GLN A 94 -3.41 -4.08 22.93
N CYS A 95 -4.24 -5.12 22.83
CA CYS A 95 -4.77 -5.57 21.56
C CYS A 95 -5.70 -4.49 21.00
N ILE A 96 -5.41 -4.00 19.80
CA ILE A 96 -6.18 -2.93 19.14
C ILE A 96 -6.91 -3.52 17.95
N CYS A 97 -8.20 -3.21 17.82
CA CYS A 97 -8.95 -3.53 16.62
C CYS A 97 -8.27 -2.88 15.40
N ALA A 98 -7.83 -3.69 14.46
CA ALA A 98 -7.27 -3.19 13.22
C ALA A 98 -8.35 -2.39 12.46
N PRO A 99 -7.94 -1.35 11.72
CA PRO A 99 -8.81 -0.66 10.78
C PRO A 99 -9.31 -1.63 9.69
N VAL A 100 -10.32 -1.18 8.94
CA VAL A 100 -10.79 -1.88 7.74
C VAL A 100 -9.70 -1.87 6.65
N ALA A 101 -8.92 -0.78 6.57
CA ALA A 101 -7.79 -0.63 5.68
C ALA A 101 -6.49 -0.35 6.44
N LEU A 102 -5.46 -1.16 6.21
CA LEU A 102 -4.15 -1.04 6.86
C LEU A 102 -3.03 -0.98 5.82
N GLU A 103 -2.19 0.05 5.91
CA GLU A 103 -0.94 0.14 5.16
C GLU A 103 0.25 0.16 6.12
N LEU A 104 1.13 -0.83 6.01
CA LEU A 104 2.39 -0.91 6.74
C LEU A 104 3.55 -0.75 5.77
N CYS A 105 4.31 0.34 5.95
CA CYS A 105 5.41 0.73 5.08
C CYS A 105 6.70 0.87 5.90
N SER A 106 7.76 0.15 5.52
CA SER A 106 9.09 0.29 6.13
C SER A 106 9.07 0.18 7.67
N ILE A 107 8.30 -0.77 8.19
CA ILE A 107 8.16 -1.05 9.63
C ILE A 107 9.21 -2.09 10.02
N LEU A 108 9.97 -1.82 11.07
CA LEU A 108 10.98 -2.76 11.56
C LEU A 108 10.33 -3.92 12.32
N GLN A 109 10.98 -5.08 12.35
CA GLN A 109 10.50 -6.31 13.03
C GLN A 109 10.05 -6.06 14.48
N ASN A 110 10.86 -5.30 15.20
CA ASN A 110 10.64 -4.90 16.58
C ASN A 110 9.40 -4.03 16.80
N ASP A 111 9.08 -3.16 15.84
CA ASP A 111 7.91 -2.29 15.87
C ASP A 111 6.66 -3.04 15.43
N PHE A 112 6.81 -3.94 14.46
CA PHE A 112 5.75 -4.85 14.04
C PHE A 112 5.30 -5.77 15.17
N ALA A 113 6.23 -6.37 15.92
CA ALA A 113 5.90 -7.22 17.08
C ALA A 113 5.11 -6.47 18.17
N ALA A 114 5.27 -5.15 18.25
CA ALA A 114 4.51 -4.30 19.17
C ALA A 114 3.09 -3.97 18.66
N LEU A 115 2.83 -4.12 17.35
CA LEU A 115 1.51 -3.95 16.74
C LEU A 115 0.64 -5.20 17.03
N GLN A 116 0.08 -5.28 18.24
CA GLN A 116 -0.89 -6.29 18.60
C GLN A 116 -2.26 -5.99 17.99
N LEU A 117 -2.42 -6.23 16.69
CA LEU A 117 -3.64 -5.90 15.95
C LEU A 117 -4.63 -7.08 15.91
N ASP A 118 -5.91 -6.81 16.17
CA ASP A 118 -7.04 -7.69 15.86
C ASP A 118 -7.55 -7.43 14.44
N VAL A 119 -7.17 -8.30 13.51
CA VAL A 119 -7.40 -8.14 12.06
C VAL A 119 -8.70 -8.77 11.55
N ARG A 120 -9.62 -9.17 12.43
CA ARG A 120 -10.87 -9.86 12.04
C ARG A 120 -11.79 -9.06 11.12
N LYS A 121 -11.61 -7.74 11.02
CA LYS A 121 -12.39 -6.85 10.14
C LYS A 121 -11.56 -6.25 9.01
N LEU A 122 -10.32 -6.69 8.86
CA LEU A 122 -9.40 -6.15 7.87
C LEU A 122 -9.82 -6.64 6.48
N THR A 123 -10.15 -5.70 5.59
CA THR A 123 -10.54 -6.01 4.20
C THR A 123 -9.51 -5.53 3.18
N ARG A 124 -8.67 -4.56 3.56
CA ARG A 124 -7.61 -4.02 2.69
C ARG A 124 -6.28 -4.00 3.43
N LEU A 125 -5.27 -4.62 2.87
CA LEU A 125 -3.94 -4.69 3.47
C LEU A 125 -2.87 -4.32 2.45
N ARG A 126 -1.95 -3.46 2.84
CA ARG A 126 -0.73 -3.17 2.10
C ARG A 126 0.48 -3.39 2.97
N LEU A 127 1.44 -4.16 2.46
CA LEU A 127 2.68 -4.50 3.13
C LEU A 127 3.87 -4.16 2.22
N ASP A 128 4.64 -3.13 2.53
CA ASP A 128 5.79 -2.68 1.72
C ASP A 128 7.03 -2.42 2.59
N GLY A 129 8.09 -3.21 2.41
CA GLY A 129 9.30 -3.09 3.24
C GLY A 129 9.07 -3.46 4.72
N VAL A 130 8.24 -4.47 4.99
CA VAL A 130 7.95 -4.98 6.33
C VAL A 130 8.65 -6.34 6.56
N PRO A 131 8.81 -6.78 7.82
CA PRO A 131 9.27 -8.13 8.16
C PRO A 131 8.40 -9.23 7.52
N ILE A 132 8.97 -10.43 7.33
CA ILE A 132 8.28 -11.60 6.75
C ILE A 132 7.11 -12.04 7.64
N GLU A 133 7.25 -11.89 8.95
CA GLU A 133 6.24 -12.16 9.98
C GLU A 133 4.96 -11.34 9.76
N ALA A 134 5.01 -10.23 9.02
CA ALA A 134 3.81 -9.50 8.63
C ALA A 134 2.83 -10.34 7.80
N GLY A 135 3.29 -11.44 7.20
CA GLY A 135 2.42 -12.41 6.53
C GLY A 135 1.41 -13.09 7.46
N GLU A 136 1.66 -13.12 8.78
CA GLU A 136 0.68 -13.63 9.75
C GLU A 136 -0.62 -12.80 9.76
N LEU A 137 -0.54 -11.49 9.45
CA LEU A 137 -1.74 -10.66 9.33
C LEU A 137 -2.67 -11.19 8.23
N MET A 138 -2.10 -11.62 7.10
CA MET A 138 -2.86 -12.17 5.97
C MET A 138 -3.57 -13.46 6.35
N ALA A 139 -2.86 -14.37 7.05
CA ALA A 139 -3.44 -15.62 7.50
C ALA A 139 -4.61 -15.38 8.49
N ARG A 140 -4.44 -14.43 9.41
CA ARG A 140 -5.45 -14.08 10.41
C ARG A 140 -6.65 -13.32 9.83
N SER A 141 -6.49 -12.65 8.69
CA SER A 141 -7.56 -11.94 7.98
C SER A 141 -8.04 -12.66 6.71
N ALA A 142 -7.66 -13.92 6.48
CA ALA A 142 -7.84 -14.61 5.20
C ALA A 142 -9.29 -14.63 4.68
N THR A 143 -10.27 -14.67 5.59
CA THR A 143 -11.70 -14.75 5.27
C THR A 143 -12.34 -13.39 5.00
N THR A 144 -11.69 -12.28 5.36
CA THR A 144 -12.22 -10.92 5.19
C THR A 144 -11.40 -10.07 4.22
N LEU A 145 -10.15 -10.46 3.96
CA LEU A 145 -9.23 -9.72 3.13
C LEU A 145 -9.64 -9.79 1.66
N GLN A 146 -10.07 -8.66 1.11
CA GLN A 146 -10.56 -8.51 -0.27
C GLN A 146 -9.51 -7.87 -1.19
N MET A 147 -8.67 -6.99 -0.65
CA MET A 147 -7.57 -6.35 -1.38
C MET A 147 -6.27 -6.53 -0.63
N LEU A 148 -5.22 -6.90 -1.37
CA LEU A 148 -3.88 -7.07 -0.84
C LEU A 148 -2.85 -6.46 -1.80
N GLU A 149 -2.00 -5.57 -1.29
CA GLU A 149 -0.79 -5.10 -1.97
C GLU A 149 0.46 -5.57 -1.22
N VAL A 150 1.40 -6.18 -1.94
CA VAL A 150 2.58 -6.82 -1.34
C VAL A 150 3.87 -6.36 -2.03
N GLY A 151 4.85 -6.03 -1.19
CA GLY A 151 6.23 -5.77 -1.59
C GLY A 151 7.01 -7.01 -2.02
N THR A 152 8.29 -6.82 -2.32
CA THR A 152 9.15 -7.86 -2.92
C THR A 152 9.62 -8.94 -1.94
N SER A 153 9.37 -8.79 -0.64
CA SER A 153 10.01 -9.60 0.41
C SER A 153 9.06 -10.55 1.14
N ILE A 154 7.78 -10.55 0.79
CA ILE A 154 6.77 -11.32 1.51
C ILE A 154 6.34 -12.48 0.61
N PRO A 155 6.57 -13.73 1.04
CA PRO A 155 6.16 -14.90 0.27
C PRO A 155 4.63 -15.03 0.25
N ALA A 156 4.11 -15.74 -0.76
CA ALA A 156 2.71 -16.13 -0.79
C ALA A 156 2.37 -16.97 0.46
N PRO A 157 1.18 -16.77 1.06
CA PRO A 157 0.77 -17.56 2.21
C PRO A 157 0.55 -19.02 1.82
N GLN A 158 0.87 -19.94 2.74
CA GLN A 158 0.56 -21.36 2.56
C GLN A 158 -0.94 -21.64 2.68
N ALA A 159 -1.64 -20.87 3.51
CA ALA A 159 -3.09 -20.94 3.65
C ALA A 159 -3.79 -20.14 2.55
N PRO A 160 -4.95 -20.61 2.03
CA PRO A 160 -5.67 -19.93 0.98
C PRO A 160 -6.27 -18.60 1.46
N LEU A 161 -6.38 -17.64 0.54
CA LEU A 161 -7.04 -16.35 0.71
C LEU A 161 -8.36 -16.32 -0.09
N PRO A 162 -9.44 -16.96 0.40
CA PRO A 162 -10.67 -17.18 -0.38
C PRO A 162 -11.46 -15.90 -0.69
N ALA A 163 -11.35 -14.89 0.16
CA ALA A 163 -12.05 -13.61 0.00
C ALA A 163 -11.31 -12.63 -0.92
N LEU A 164 -10.06 -12.91 -1.30
CA LEU A 164 -9.25 -11.98 -2.05
C LEU A 164 -9.78 -11.82 -3.47
N ARG A 165 -9.92 -10.56 -3.91
CA ARG A 165 -10.41 -10.16 -5.24
C ARG A 165 -9.39 -9.31 -5.99
N VAL A 166 -8.67 -8.44 -5.27
CA VAL A 166 -7.64 -7.56 -5.82
C VAL A 166 -6.30 -7.93 -5.21
N LEU A 167 -5.35 -8.28 -6.07
CA LEU A 167 -3.99 -8.63 -5.69
C LEU A 167 -3.01 -7.72 -6.42
N ALA A 168 -2.19 -6.99 -5.68
CA ALA A 168 -1.15 -6.13 -6.22
C ALA A 168 0.24 -6.59 -5.77
N LEU A 169 1.12 -6.86 -6.73
CA LEU A 169 2.44 -7.43 -6.50
C LEU A 169 3.55 -6.56 -7.10
N ARG A 170 4.65 -6.44 -6.36
CA ARG A 170 5.89 -5.80 -6.83
C ARG A 170 6.94 -6.78 -7.33
N ASP A 171 6.75 -8.06 -7.04
CA ASP A 171 7.60 -9.15 -7.46
C ASP A 171 6.84 -10.01 -8.48
N LEU A 172 7.39 -10.09 -9.69
CA LEU A 172 6.82 -10.86 -10.79
C LEU A 172 7.06 -12.36 -10.62
N GLU A 173 8.15 -12.75 -9.95
CA GLU A 173 8.56 -14.15 -9.83
C GLU A 173 7.61 -14.96 -8.95
N SER A 174 6.98 -14.30 -7.97
CA SER A 174 6.02 -14.92 -7.05
C SER A 174 4.56 -14.91 -7.53
N VAL A 175 4.23 -14.26 -8.66
CA VAL A 175 2.84 -14.11 -9.14
C VAL A 175 2.11 -15.44 -9.21
N ARG A 176 2.76 -16.49 -9.73
CA ARG A 176 2.17 -17.84 -9.84
C ARG A 176 1.78 -18.42 -8.48
N GLN A 177 2.66 -18.28 -7.48
CA GLN A 177 2.41 -18.78 -6.13
C GLN A 177 1.26 -18.02 -5.48
N TRP A 178 1.20 -16.70 -5.69
CA TRP A 178 0.12 -15.86 -5.18
C TRP A 178 -1.24 -16.18 -5.80
N LEU A 179 -1.32 -16.39 -7.13
CA LEU A 179 -2.57 -16.77 -7.78
C LEU A 179 -3.09 -18.14 -7.29
N ARG A 180 -2.19 -19.08 -7.00
CA ARG A 180 -2.56 -20.36 -6.36
C ARG A 180 -3.09 -20.18 -4.95
N ALA A 181 -2.48 -19.30 -4.16
CA ALA A 181 -2.94 -19.00 -2.80
C ALA A 181 -4.27 -18.23 -2.80
N ALA A 182 -4.55 -17.45 -3.84
CA ALA A 182 -5.75 -16.61 -3.97
C ALA A 182 -6.51 -16.89 -5.28
N PRO A 183 -7.11 -18.10 -5.44
CA PRO A 183 -7.74 -18.50 -6.70
C PRO A 183 -8.96 -17.65 -7.08
N GLY A 184 -9.54 -16.92 -6.12
CA GLY A 184 -10.65 -15.98 -6.34
C GLY A 184 -10.24 -14.59 -6.81
N THR A 185 -8.95 -14.35 -7.08
CA THR A 185 -8.44 -13.06 -7.56
C THR A 185 -9.04 -12.73 -8.93
N ARG A 186 -9.73 -11.58 -9.03
CA ARG A 186 -10.33 -11.06 -10.26
C ARG A 186 -9.46 -10.00 -10.93
N HIS A 187 -8.72 -9.22 -10.13
CA HIS A 187 -7.83 -8.18 -10.62
C HIS A 187 -6.42 -8.40 -10.09
N LEU A 188 -5.50 -8.71 -11.00
CA LEU A 188 -4.07 -8.75 -10.72
C LEU A 188 -3.42 -7.43 -11.14
N ILE A 189 -2.68 -6.81 -10.24
CA ILE A 189 -1.89 -5.61 -10.51
C ILE A 189 -0.42 -5.96 -10.30
N VAL A 190 0.41 -5.74 -11.31
CA VAL A 190 1.85 -6.06 -11.22
C VAL A 190 2.67 -4.83 -11.54
N HIS A 191 3.70 -4.57 -10.73
CA HIS A 191 4.62 -3.47 -10.98
C HIS A 191 5.86 -3.91 -11.75
N ILE A 192 6.25 -3.09 -12.73
CA ILE A 192 7.52 -3.23 -13.46
C ILE A 192 8.34 -1.96 -13.25
N ALA A 193 9.59 -2.13 -12.84
CA ALA A 193 10.49 -1.03 -12.52
C ALA A 193 10.92 -0.18 -13.74
N LEU A 194 10.53 -0.57 -14.94
CA LEU A 194 11.03 -0.03 -16.20
C LEU A 194 9.89 0.54 -17.03
N GLN A 195 10.15 1.62 -17.75
CA GLN A 195 9.25 2.08 -18.80
C GLN A 195 9.26 1.07 -19.94
N VAL A 196 8.16 0.33 -20.07
CA VAL A 196 8.00 -0.71 -21.09
C VAL A 196 6.74 -0.48 -21.90
N ARG A 197 6.80 -0.88 -23.17
CA ARG A 197 5.61 -1.15 -23.98
C ARG A 197 5.20 -2.59 -23.74
N LEU A 198 3.90 -2.84 -23.73
CA LEU A 198 3.35 -4.17 -23.51
C LEU A 198 2.80 -4.72 -24.81
N ALA A 199 3.04 -6.00 -25.05
CA ALA A 199 2.42 -6.74 -26.13
C ALA A 199 2.07 -8.14 -25.62
N VAL A 200 1.07 -8.76 -26.24
CA VAL A 200 0.75 -10.16 -26.00
C VAL A 200 1.22 -10.96 -27.20
N SER A 201 2.07 -11.96 -26.98
CA SER A 201 2.57 -12.86 -28.02
C SER A 201 1.39 -13.58 -28.68
N LYS A 202 1.18 -13.44 -29.99
CA LYS A 202 0.03 -14.06 -30.70
C LYS A 202 0.03 -15.58 -30.59
N GLU A 203 1.20 -16.21 -30.57
CA GLU A 203 1.32 -17.67 -30.54
C GLU A 203 1.14 -18.23 -29.13
N SER A 204 1.95 -17.77 -28.18
CA SER A 204 1.95 -18.31 -26.81
C SER A 204 0.90 -17.70 -25.89
N GLY A 205 0.49 -16.45 -26.14
CA GLY A 205 -0.32 -15.69 -25.20
C GLY A 205 0.46 -15.06 -24.06
N ASP A 206 1.78 -15.16 -24.08
CA ASP A 206 2.62 -14.54 -23.08
C ASP A 206 2.50 -13.02 -23.13
N LEU A 207 2.48 -12.40 -21.94
CA LEU A 207 2.62 -10.97 -21.80
C LEU A 207 4.11 -10.63 -21.86
N VAL A 208 4.50 -9.89 -22.89
CA VAL A 208 5.89 -9.54 -23.20
C VAL A 208 6.10 -8.05 -22.98
N ALA A 209 7.19 -7.70 -22.31
CA ALA A 209 7.62 -6.33 -22.12
C ALA A 209 8.71 -5.95 -23.13
N TRP A 210 8.50 -4.81 -23.80
CA TRP A 210 9.41 -4.24 -24.78
C TRP A 210 10.02 -2.95 -24.22
N SER A 211 11.34 -2.78 -24.35
CA SER A 211 11.93 -1.47 -24.07
C SER A 211 11.55 -0.48 -25.17
N ALA A 212 11.67 0.82 -24.87
CA ALA A 212 11.54 1.88 -25.87
C ALA A 212 12.52 1.73 -27.05
N SER A 213 13.64 1.02 -26.85
CA SER A 213 14.67 0.73 -27.86
C SER A 213 14.31 -0.45 -28.79
N THR A 214 13.04 -0.89 -28.82
CA THR A 214 12.53 -1.99 -29.67
C THR A 214 13.14 -3.37 -29.44
N VAL A 215 13.95 -3.53 -28.38
CA VAL A 215 14.51 -4.84 -28.01
C VAL A 215 13.54 -5.52 -27.04
N PRO A 216 13.04 -6.73 -27.34
CA PRO A 216 12.23 -7.48 -26.40
C PRO A 216 13.07 -7.79 -25.16
N ARG A 217 12.56 -7.45 -23.97
CA ARG A 217 13.26 -7.74 -22.71
C ARG A 217 12.97 -9.12 -22.15
N GLY A 218 12.01 -9.83 -22.75
CA GLY A 218 11.61 -11.18 -22.36
C GLY A 218 10.15 -11.29 -21.96
N VAL A 219 9.74 -12.50 -21.62
CA VAL A 219 8.41 -12.81 -21.09
C VAL A 219 8.29 -12.22 -19.69
N MET A 220 7.25 -11.43 -19.47
CA MET A 220 6.95 -10.83 -18.17
C MET A 220 6.04 -11.74 -17.36
N LEU A 221 4.99 -12.26 -17.99
CA LEU A 221 4.10 -13.28 -17.45
C LEU A 221 3.80 -14.26 -18.58
N ASP A 222 4.12 -15.53 -18.38
CA ASP A 222 3.74 -16.59 -19.30
C ASP A 222 2.23 -16.89 -19.20
N ALA A 223 1.67 -17.45 -20.27
CA ALA A 223 0.24 -17.76 -20.33
C ALA A 223 -0.21 -18.76 -19.25
N ASP A 224 0.66 -19.71 -18.85
CA ASP A 224 0.34 -20.69 -17.81
C ASP A 224 0.20 -20.01 -16.45
N THR A 225 1.07 -19.05 -16.13
CA THR A 225 0.99 -18.25 -14.91
C THR A 225 -0.31 -17.45 -14.85
N ILE A 226 -0.75 -16.84 -15.96
CA ILE A 226 -2.03 -16.12 -16.03
C ILE A 226 -3.20 -17.09 -15.84
N ALA A 227 -3.14 -18.28 -16.43
CA ALA A 227 -4.18 -19.31 -16.34
C ALA A 227 -4.37 -19.87 -14.91
N GLU A 228 -3.40 -19.72 -14.01
CA GLU A 228 -3.56 -20.10 -12.59
C GLU A 228 -4.59 -19.18 -11.88
N GLY A 229 -4.78 -17.96 -12.38
CA GLY A 229 -5.83 -17.04 -11.95
C GLY A 229 -7.19 -17.45 -12.49
N LYS A 230 -7.80 -18.49 -11.91
CA LYS A 230 -9.07 -19.07 -12.39
C LYS A 230 -10.26 -18.11 -12.40
N ALA A 231 -10.23 -17.06 -11.60
CA ALA A 231 -11.25 -16.00 -11.58
C ALA A 231 -10.75 -14.69 -12.21
N LEU A 232 -9.58 -14.69 -12.82
CA LEU A 232 -8.90 -13.48 -13.28
C LEU A 232 -9.63 -12.88 -14.48
N GLU A 233 -9.91 -11.59 -14.39
CA GLU A 233 -10.61 -10.79 -15.41
C GLU A 233 -9.71 -9.68 -15.95
N VAL A 234 -8.86 -9.10 -15.09
CA VAL A 234 -8.01 -7.97 -15.45
C VAL A 234 -6.59 -8.16 -14.93
N VAL A 235 -5.61 -7.92 -15.80
CA VAL A 235 -4.20 -7.73 -15.44
C VAL A 235 -3.83 -6.28 -15.71
N THR A 236 -3.47 -5.54 -14.67
CA THR A 236 -2.96 -4.18 -14.79
C THR A 236 -1.46 -4.15 -14.53
N VAL A 237 -0.72 -3.75 -15.55
CA VAL A 237 0.70 -3.50 -15.43
C VAL A 237 0.93 -2.06 -15.01
N VAL A 238 1.68 -1.86 -13.93
CA VAL A 238 2.00 -0.57 -13.37
C VAL A 238 3.47 -0.25 -13.60
N THR A 239 3.74 0.95 -14.10
CA THR A 239 5.10 1.49 -14.23
C THR A 239 5.21 2.82 -13.49
N TYR A 240 6.34 3.07 -12.84
CA TYR A 240 6.63 4.40 -12.29
C TYR A 240 7.16 5.32 -13.38
N SER A 241 6.71 6.57 -13.37
CA SER A 241 7.17 7.60 -14.27
C SER A 241 7.43 8.90 -13.52
N GLY A 242 8.67 9.40 -13.61
CA GLY A 242 9.02 10.74 -13.12
C GLY A 242 8.44 11.88 -13.96
N GLN A 243 7.79 11.58 -15.08
CA GLN A 243 7.24 12.56 -16.03
C GLN A 243 5.75 12.85 -15.83
N VAL A 244 5.07 12.13 -14.94
CA VAL A 244 3.62 12.30 -14.70
C VAL A 244 3.36 12.77 -13.28
N ASP A 245 2.47 13.74 -13.13
CA ASP A 245 2.09 14.29 -11.82
C ASP A 245 0.90 13.56 -11.19
N LYS A 246 0.15 12.79 -12.00
CA LYS A 246 -0.99 11.98 -11.59
C LYS A 246 -0.95 10.60 -12.24
N ARG A 247 -1.77 9.67 -11.74
CA ARG A 247 -1.98 8.37 -12.37
C ARG A 247 -2.51 8.57 -13.79
N GLN A 248 -1.96 7.86 -14.75
CA GLN A 248 -2.38 7.91 -16.15
C GLN A 248 -2.59 6.50 -16.67
N TRP A 249 -3.83 6.20 -17.05
CA TRP A 249 -4.14 5.00 -17.82
C TRP A 249 -3.57 5.14 -19.23
N GLN A 250 -2.91 4.09 -19.69
CA GLN A 250 -2.65 3.87 -21.11
C GLN A 250 -3.76 2.97 -21.64
N ASP A 251 -4.15 3.17 -22.90
CA ASP A 251 -5.22 2.39 -23.53
C ASP A 251 -5.03 0.88 -23.36
N VAL A 252 -6.16 0.18 -23.30
CA VAL A 252 -6.24 -1.29 -23.16
C VAL A 252 -5.35 -1.92 -24.23
N ALA A 253 -4.36 -2.70 -23.78
CA ALA A 253 -3.39 -3.27 -24.69
C ALA A 253 -4.04 -4.38 -25.53
N VAL A 254 -4.72 -5.34 -24.87
CA VAL A 254 -5.31 -6.55 -25.49
C VAL A 254 -6.34 -7.19 -24.52
N SER A 255 -7.38 -7.84 -25.06
CA SER A 255 -8.16 -8.88 -24.34
C SER A 255 -7.87 -10.25 -24.94
N ARG A 256 -7.56 -11.25 -24.12
CA ARG A 256 -7.20 -12.59 -24.59
C ARG A 256 -7.76 -13.68 -23.67
N ARG A 257 -8.11 -14.82 -24.27
CA ARG A 257 -8.57 -15.99 -23.54
C ARG A 257 -7.41 -16.74 -22.89
N TYR A 258 -7.48 -16.94 -21.58
CA TYR A 258 -6.60 -17.80 -20.78
C TYR A 258 -7.46 -18.84 -20.07
N GLY A 259 -7.36 -20.10 -20.48
CA GLY A 259 -8.28 -21.15 -20.03
C GLY A 259 -9.73 -20.81 -20.40
N GLU A 260 -10.59 -20.66 -19.38
CA GLU A 260 -12.02 -20.40 -19.54
C GLU A 260 -12.37 -18.90 -19.61
N ASN A 261 -11.45 -18.02 -19.21
CA ASN A 261 -11.74 -16.59 -19.06
C ASN A 261 -11.09 -15.73 -20.13
N ASN A 262 -11.76 -14.64 -20.50
CA ASN A 262 -11.14 -13.54 -21.22
C ASN A 262 -10.52 -12.58 -20.21
N VAL A 263 -9.20 -12.42 -20.26
CA VAL A 263 -8.45 -11.52 -19.40
C VAL A 263 -8.12 -10.25 -20.18
N GLU A 264 -8.50 -9.11 -19.63
CA GLU A 264 -8.16 -7.79 -20.14
C GLU A 264 -6.80 -7.35 -19.59
N ILE A 265 -5.92 -6.88 -20.47
CA ILE A 265 -4.59 -6.41 -20.09
C ILE A 265 -4.53 -4.89 -20.26
N ARG A 266 -4.28 -4.19 -19.16
CA ARG A 266 -4.19 -2.73 -19.06
C ARG A 266 -2.81 -2.28 -18.60
N CYS A 267 -2.49 -1.03 -18.86
CA CYS A 267 -1.26 -0.41 -18.39
C CYS A 267 -1.56 0.92 -17.69
N MET A 268 -0.93 1.16 -16.54
CA MET A 268 -1.04 2.39 -15.77
C MET A 268 0.35 2.94 -15.46
N ARG A 269 0.51 4.26 -15.63
CA ARG A 269 1.68 5.00 -15.16
C ARG A 269 1.33 5.69 -13.85
N ILE A 270 2.17 5.51 -12.85
CA ILE A 270 2.04 6.20 -11.56
C ILE A 270 3.20 7.18 -11.40
N PRO A 271 2.95 8.38 -10.83
CA PRO A 271 4.01 9.33 -10.50
C PRO A 271 5.10 8.69 -9.66
N GLN A 272 6.36 8.83 -10.08
CA GLN A 272 7.49 8.53 -9.23
C GLN A 272 7.77 9.74 -8.35
N SER A 273 7.80 9.56 -7.03
CA SER A 273 8.20 10.63 -6.12
C SER A 273 9.60 11.13 -6.48
N ARG A 274 9.70 12.41 -6.86
CA ARG A 274 10.98 13.07 -7.15
C ARG A 274 11.77 13.41 -5.88
N VAL A 275 11.10 13.42 -4.73
CA VAL A 275 11.73 13.67 -3.43
C VAL A 275 12.32 12.36 -2.95
N ALA A 276 13.66 12.32 -2.83
CA ALA A 276 14.59 11.33 -2.29
C ALA A 276 14.19 9.81 -2.32
N PRO A 277 15.14 8.90 -2.59
CA PRO A 277 14.91 7.44 -2.59
C PRO A 277 14.42 6.83 -1.25
N MET A 278 14.25 7.65 -0.21
CA MET A 278 13.80 7.28 1.14
C MET A 278 12.27 7.42 1.35
N ILE A 279 11.49 7.70 0.32
CA ILE A 279 10.03 7.79 0.40
C ILE A 279 9.37 6.43 0.13
N SER A 280 8.37 6.05 0.94
CA SER A 280 7.56 4.85 0.68
C SER A 280 7.00 4.90 -0.74
N ARG A 281 7.07 3.78 -1.44
CA ARG A 281 6.65 3.72 -2.84
C ARG A 281 5.16 4.09 -2.92
N PRO A 282 4.69 4.72 -4.01
CA PRO A 282 3.24 4.92 -4.20
C PRO A 282 2.51 3.56 -4.23
N SER A 283 1.30 3.48 -3.67
CA SER A 283 0.45 2.29 -3.82
C SER A 283 0.24 1.98 -5.30
N LEU A 284 0.18 0.69 -5.64
CA LEU A 284 -0.13 0.24 -7.00
C LEU A 284 -1.64 0.31 -7.25
N VAL A 285 -2.44 0.00 -6.24
CA VAL A 285 -3.90 0.01 -6.33
C VAL A 285 -4.40 1.44 -6.40
N ASP A 286 -5.20 1.73 -7.41
CA ASP A 286 -5.92 3.00 -7.53
C ASP A 286 -7.07 2.99 -6.51
N PRO A 287 -7.27 4.06 -5.70
CA PRO A 287 -8.44 4.18 -4.84
C PRO A 287 -9.76 3.87 -5.57
N ASP A 288 -9.89 4.26 -6.83
CA ASP A 288 -11.11 4.10 -7.63
C ASP A 288 -11.39 2.63 -8.01
N ILE A 289 -10.37 1.75 -7.99
CA ILE A 289 -10.54 0.30 -8.18
C ILE A 289 -11.34 -0.31 -7.01
N LEU A 290 -11.41 0.39 -5.87
CA LEU A 290 -12.00 -0.11 -4.64
C LEU A 290 -13.42 0.41 -4.38
N ASP A 291 -13.99 1.18 -5.32
CA ASP A 291 -15.40 1.57 -5.29
C ASP A 291 -16.29 0.40 -5.70
N GLU A 292 -17.54 0.41 -5.23
CA GLU A 292 -18.53 -0.69 -5.11
C GLU A 292 -18.75 -1.58 -6.36
N ASN A 293 -18.20 -1.24 -7.51
CA ASN A 293 -18.32 -2.02 -8.74
C ASN A 293 -17.39 -3.25 -8.79
N TRP A 294 -16.40 -3.36 -7.89
CA TRP A 294 -15.38 -4.43 -7.94
C TRP A 294 -15.25 -5.28 -6.65
N VAL A 295 -15.89 -4.88 -5.55
CA VAL A 295 -15.83 -5.55 -4.23
C VAL A 295 -17.08 -6.37 -3.96
#